data_AF-A0A2D4JH32-F1
#
_entry.id   AF-A0A2D4JH32-F1
#
_cell.length_a   1.000
_cell.length_b   1.000
_cell.length_c   1.000
_cell.angle_alpha   90.00
_cell.angle_beta   90.00
_cell.angle_gamma   90.00
#
_symmetry.space_group_name_H-M   'P 1'
#
loop_
_entity.id
_entity.type
_entity.pdbx_description
1 polymer ?
#
loop_
_entity_poly.entity_id
_entity_poly.type
_entity_poly.pdbx_seq_one_letter_code
_entity_poly.pdbx_strand_id
1 'polypeptide(L)'
;EYNVPYPLQRLDQVALPDFNAGAMENWGLITYRESALLFDSNFSSIGNKERIVTVIAHEVAHQWFGNLVTLEWWNDLWLNEGFASYVEYLGANKAQSSWNIKD
;
A
#
# COMPACT_ATOMS: atom_id res chain seq x y z
N GLU A 1 2.87 12.77 9.07
CA GLU A 1 1.71 12.11 9.71
C GLU A 1 0.53 13.03 9.56
N TYR A 2 -0.64 12.51 9.17
CA TYR A 2 -1.81 13.32 8.78
C TYR A 2 -2.58 13.93 9.96
N ASN A 3 -2.15 13.63 11.19
CA ASN A 3 -2.84 13.99 12.44
C ASN A 3 -4.32 13.56 12.48
N VAL A 4 -4.65 12.55 11.69
CA VAL A 4 -5.96 11.89 11.64
C VAL A 4 -5.68 10.40 11.84
N PRO A 5 -6.07 9.81 12.99
CA PRO A 5 -5.83 8.40 13.25
C PRO A 5 -6.66 7.53 12.30
N TYR A 6 -6.19 6.30 12.05
CA TYR A 6 -6.98 5.31 11.35
C TYR A 6 -8.25 5.00 12.16
N PRO A 7 -9.45 5.05 11.56
CA PRO A 7 -10.71 5.06 12.33
C PRO A 7 -11.22 3.67 12.74
N LEU A 8 -10.79 2.60 12.07
CA LEU A 8 -11.25 1.25 12.39
C LEU A 8 -10.35 0.59 13.46
N GLN A 9 -10.90 -0.37 14.19
CA GLN A 9 -10.18 -1.07 15.26
C GLN A 9 -9.04 -1.96 14.77
N ARG A 10 -9.10 -2.39 13.50
CA ARG A 10 -8.12 -3.28 12.87
C ARG A 10 -7.96 -2.98 11.38
N LEU A 11 -6.83 -3.41 10.84
CA LEU A 11 -6.53 -3.43 9.42
C LEU A 11 -5.95 -4.81 9.10
N ASP A 12 -6.77 -5.65 8.48
CA ASP A 12 -6.36 -7.00 8.08
C ASP A 12 -5.66 -6.93 6.71
N GLN A 13 -4.69 -7.83 6.48
CA GLN A 13 -3.94 -7.93 5.24
C GLN A 13 -3.90 -9.40 4.81
N VAL A 14 -4.39 -9.71 3.60
CA VAL A 14 -4.52 -11.09 3.13
C VAL A 14 -3.85 -11.29 1.76
N ALA A 15 -3.04 -12.35 1.66
CA ALA A 15 -2.49 -12.82 0.40
C ALA A 15 -3.48 -13.77 -0.27
N LEU A 16 -3.83 -13.49 -1.52
CA LEU A 16 -4.73 -14.27 -2.35
C LEU A 16 -3.91 -14.98 -3.44
N PRO A 17 -4.14 -16.30 -3.66
CA PRO A 17 -3.40 -17.08 -4.65
C PRO A 17 -3.73 -16.64 -6.08
N ASP A 18 -5.01 -16.36 -6.35
CA ASP A 18 -5.49 -15.88 -7.64
C ASP A 18 -6.04 -14.45 -7.50
N PHE A 19 -5.25 -13.48 -7.93
CA PHE A 19 -5.64 -12.07 -7.87
C PHE A 19 -5.18 -11.33 -9.13
N ASN A 20 -6.14 -10.71 -9.83
CA ASN A 20 -5.87 -10.06 -11.12
C ASN A 20 -4.98 -8.82 -10.94
N ALA A 21 -5.33 -7.95 -9.99
CA ALA A 21 -4.53 -6.79 -9.64
C ALA A 21 -3.26 -7.17 -8.83
N GLY A 22 -2.47 -6.15 -8.47
CA GLY A 22 -1.35 -6.30 -7.53
C GLY A 22 -1.83 -6.37 -6.08
N ALA A 23 -2.68 -5.43 -5.70
CA ALA A 23 -3.37 -5.34 -4.42
C ALA A 23 -4.67 -4.51 -4.58
N MET A 24 -5.46 -4.37 -3.52
CA MET A 24 -6.69 -3.57 -3.47
C MET A 24 -7.00 -3.16 -2.02
N GLU A 25 -7.35 -1.89 -1.86
CA GLU A 25 -7.33 -1.12 -0.62
C GLU A 25 -8.54 -1.29 0.30
N ASN A 26 -9.36 -2.33 0.11
CA ASN A 26 -10.67 -2.45 0.76
C ASN A 26 -10.60 -2.11 2.26
N TRP A 27 -11.45 -1.20 2.71
CA TRP A 27 -11.30 -0.56 4.02
C TRP A 27 -11.39 -1.57 5.17
N GLY A 28 -10.26 -1.76 5.86
CA GLY A 28 -10.13 -2.74 6.95
C GLY A 28 -9.72 -4.15 6.54
N LEU A 29 -9.64 -4.45 5.24
CA LEU A 29 -9.15 -5.72 4.70
C LEU A 29 -8.44 -5.50 3.36
N ILE A 30 -7.14 -5.22 3.40
CA ILE A 30 -6.36 -5.07 2.18
C ILE A 30 -6.06 -6.46 1.61
N THR A 31 -6.34 -6.64 0.32
CA THR A 31 -6.09 -7.88 -0.40
C THR A 31 -4.89 -7.72 -1.31
N TYR A 32 -4.00 -8.71 -1.34
CA TYR A 32 -2.78 -8.69 -2.14
C TYR A 32 -2.69 -9.95 -2.98
N ARG A 33 -2.05 -9.88 -4.15
CA ARG A 33 -1.46 -11.08 -4.75
C ARG A 33 -0.37 -11.60 -3.82
N GLU A 34 -0.18 -12.92 -3.69
CA GLU A 34 0.86 -13.52 -2.83
C GLU A 34 2.24 -12.85 -2.99
N SER A 35 2.69 -12.63 -4.22
CA SER A 35 3.99 -12.02 -4.51
C SER A 35 4.12 -10.55 -4.08
N ALA A 36 3.01 -9.90 -3.71
CA ALA A 36 2.94 -8.51 -3.25
C ALA A 36 2.86 -8.37 -1.73
N LEU A 37 2.77 -9.49 -0.99
CA LEU A 37 2.71 -9.50 0.48
C LEU A 37 3.72 -10.47 1.12
N LEU A 38 3.89 -11.67 0.54
CA LEU A 38 4.71 -12.72 1.12
C LEU A 38 6.17 -12.56 0.72
N PHE A 39 7.07 -12.70 1.70
CA PHE A 39 8.52 -12.66 1.51
C PHE A 39 9.17 -13.91 2.11
N ASP A 40 10.05 -14.56 1.35
CA ASP A 40 10.85 -15.69 1.81
C ASP A 40 12.34 -15.32 1.73
N SER A 41 13.07 -15.43 2.85
CA SER A 41 14.49 -15.05 2.91
C SER A 41 15.41 -15.92 2.05
N ASN A 42 14.99 -17.11 1.66
CA ASN A 42 15.78 -18.04 0.85
C ASN A 42 15.54 -17.86 -0.65
N PHE A 43 14.36 -17.36 -1.04
CA PHE A 43 13.91 -17.34 -2.44
C PHE A 43 13.57 -15.95 -2.97
N SER A 44 13.14 -15.01 -2.13
CA SER A 44 12.78 -13.66 -2.54
C SER A 44 14.02 -12.78 -2.65
N SER A 45 14.12 -12.04 -3.74
CA SER A 45 15.18 -11.06 -3.94
C SER A 45 14.97 -9.81 -3.08
N ILE A 46 16.01 -8.98 -2.95
CA ILE A 46 15.92 -7.65 -2.32
C ILE A 46 14.87 -6.79 -3.04
N GLY A 47 14.86 -6.82 -4.38
CA GLY A 47 13.84 -6.11 -5.17
C GLY A 47 12.41 -6.59 -4.90
N ASN A 48 12.21 -7.87 -4.57
CA ASN A 48 10.89 -8.34 -4.11
C ASN A 48 10.52 -7.72 -2.77
N LYS A 49 11.47 -7.64 -1.83
CA LYS A 49 11.26 -7.03 -0.52
C LYS A 49 10.91 -5.54 -0.64
N GLU A 50 11.63 -4.81 -1.47
CA GLU A 50 11.35 -3.40 -1.80
C GLU A 50 9.95 -3.24 -2.38
N ARG A 51 9.61 -4.04 -3.40
CA ARG A 51 8.28 -4.01 -4.00
C ARG A 51 7.16 -4.28 -3.00
N ILE A 52 7.33 -5.28 -2.12
CA ILE A 52 6.33 -5.62 -1.09
C ILE A 52 6.14 -4.44 -0.14
N VAL A 53 7.23 -3.84 0.35
CA VAL A 53 7.15 -2.68 1.26
C VAL A 53 6.46 -1.50 0.60
N THR A 54 6.78 -1.21 -0.67
CA THR A 54 6.15 -0.11 -1.43
C THR A 54 4.66 -0.37 -1.66
N VAL A 55 4.27 -1.58 -2.08
CA VAL A 55 2.85 -1.91 -2.30
C VAL A 55 2.07 -1.84 -0.98
N ILE A 56 2.58 -2.38 0.12
CA ILE A 56 1.93 -2.23 1.44
C ILE A 56 1.76 -0.75 1.79
N ALA A 57 2.77 0.08 1.54
CA ALA A 57 2.69 1.52 1.81
C ALA A 57 1.62 2.21 0.94
N HIS A 58 1.47 1.82 -0.32
CA HIS A 58 0.44 2.30 -1.24
C HIS A 58 -0.97 2.00 -0.71
N GLU A 59 -1.26 0.73 -0.41
CA GLU A 59 -2.59 0.31 0.05
C GLU A 59 -2.95 0.87 1.43
N VAL A 60 -1.95 1.05 2.30
CA VAL A 60 -2.13 1.71 3.59
C VAL A 60 -2.39 3.22 3.41
N ALA A 61 -1.80 3.86 2.39
CA ALA A 61 -2.08 5.26 2.08
C ALA A 61 -3.54 5.46 1.64
N HIS A 62 -4.08 4.52 0.87
CA HIS A 62 -5.48 4.53 0.45
C HIS A 62 -6.49 4.53 1.61
N GLN A 63 -6.09 4.08 2.81
CA GLN A 63 -6.94 4.17 4.01
C GLN A 63 -7.31 5.63 4.34
N TRP A 64 -6.50 6.60 3.92
CA TRP A 64 -6.83 8.03 3.94
C TRP A 64 -7.24 8.55 2.56
N PHE A 65 -6.51 8.21 1.50
CA PHE A 65 -6.70 8.72 0.14
C PHE A 65 -7.40 7.70 -0.75
N GLY A 66 -8.71 7.59 -0.61
CA GLY A 66 -9.58 6.67 -1.34
C GLY A 66 -10.70 6.14 -0.46
N ASN A 67 -10.38 5.80 0.78
CA ASN A 67 -11.35 5.31 1.76
C ASN A 67 -11.93 6.44 2.62
N LEU A 68 -11.10 7.15 3.39
CA LEU A 68 -11.58 8.24 4.25
C LEU A 68 -12.02 9.46 3.45
N VAL A 69 -11.25 9.82 2.43
CA VAL A 69 -11.59 10.84 1.44
C VAL A 69 -11.63 10.15 0.08
N THR A 70 -12.81 10.11 -0.53
CA THR A 70 -13.05 9.45 -1.81
C THR A 70 -13.35 10.49 -2.88
N LEU A 71 -12.80 10.30 -4.07
CA LEU A 71 -13.18 11.03 -5.29
C LEU A 71 -14.70 11.05 -5.50
N GLU A 72 -15.23 12.15 -6.02
CA GLU A 72 -16.66 12.25 -6.35
C GLU A 72 -17.00 11.45 -7.62
N TRP A 73 -16.11 11.49 -8.63
CA TRP A 73 -16.28 10.75 -9.88
C TRP A 73 -14.96 10.30 -10.49
N TRP A 74 -15.00 9.21 -11.25
CA TRP A 74 -13.82 8.46 -11.73
C TRP A 74 -12.84 9.25 -12.62
N ASN A 75 -13.25 10.39 -13.18
CA ASN A 75 -12.33 11.31 -13.87
C ASN A 75 -11.24 11.84 -12.93
N ASP A 76 -11.51 11.87 -11.62
CA ASP A 76 -10.60 12.35 -10.58
C ASP A 76 -9.91 11.21 -9.83
N LEU A 77 -9.80 10.02 -10.44
CA LEU A 77 -9.12 8.85 -9.86
C LEU A 77 -7.69 9.15 -9.39
N TRP A 78 -7.02 10.11 -10.00
CA TRP A 78 -5.70 10.58 -9.58
C TRP A 78 -5.68 11.10 -8.13
N LEU A 79 -6.81 11.55 -7.56
CA LEU A 79 -6.91 11.95 -6.14
C LEU A 79 -6.67 10.78 -5.19
N ASN A 80 -7.02 9.55 -5.60
CA ASN A 80 -6.73 8.35 -4.84
C ASN A 80 -5.35 7.83 -5.21
N GLU A 81 -5.20 7.39 -6.47
CA GLU A 81 -4.01 6.68 -6.97
C GLU A 81 -2.76 7.56 -6.95
N GLY A 82 -2.88 8.83 -7.33
CA GLY A 82 -1.75 9.76 -7.36
C GLY A 82 -1.24 10.10 -5.96
N PHE A 83 -2.14 10.28 -4.99
CA PHE A 83 -1.74 10.47 -3.60
C PHE A 83 -1.16 9.19 -2.99
N ALA A 84 -1.75 8.03 -3.25
CA ALA A 84 -1.20 6.75 -2.80
C ALA A 84 0.20 6.50 -3.37
N SER A 85 0.40 6.70 -4.69
CA SER A 85 1.71 6.61 -5.34
C SER A 85 2.72 7.65 -4.85
N TYR A 86 2.29 8.83 -4.42
CA TYR A 86 3.22 9.78 -3.81
C TYR A 86 3.62 9.35 -2.40
N VAL A 87 2.65 8.89 -1.61
CA VAL A 87 2.84 8.52 -0.21
C VAL A 87 3.58 7.21 -0.06
N GLU A 88 3.46 6.26 -0.99
CA GLU A 88 4.10 4.94 -0.89
C GLU A 88 5.62 5.06 -0.68
N TYR A 89 6.30 5.95 -1.42
CA TYR A 89 7.74 6.16 -1.31
C TYR A 89 8.11 6.83 0.02
N LEU A 90 7.27 7.75 0.51
CA LEU A 90 7.46 8.37 1.82
C LEU A 90 7.28 7.34 2.96
N GLY A 91 6.27 6.49 2.85
CA GLY A 91 5.95 5.43 3.81
C GLY A 91 7.03 4.33 3.80
N ALA A 92 7.41 3.84 2.63
CA ALA A 92 8.45 2.85 2.44
C ALA A 92 9.80 3.36 2.98
N ASN A 93 10.19 4.59 2.65
CA ASN A 93 11.40 5.18 3.20
C ASN A 93 11.32 5.43 4.71
N LYS A 94 10.14 5.71 5.27
CA LYS A 94 10.01 5.82 6.74
C LYS A 94 10.18 4.45 7.42
N ALA A 95 9.65 3.39 6.81
CA ALA A 95 9.77 2.02 7.31
C ALA A 95 11.19 1.45 7.14
N GLN A 96 11.87 1.82 6.06
CA GLN A 96 13.21 1.33 5.67
C GLN A 96 14.10 2.49 5.23
N SER A 97 14.48 3.35 6.17
CA SER A 97 15.23 4.58 5.88
C SER A 97 16.63 4.35 5.31
N SER A 98 17.18 3.15 5.45
CA SER A 98 18.50 2.78 4.91
C SER A 98 18.47 2.43 3.42
N TRP A 99 17.29 2.26 2.82
CA TRP A 99 17.16 1.83 1.42
C TRP A 99 17.19 2.99 0.42
N ASN A 100 17.15 4.25 0.88
CA ASN A 100 17.20 5.46 0.04
C ASN A 100 16.16 5.45 -1.10
N ILE A 101 14.93 5.06 -0.80
CA ILE A 101 13.84 4.86 -1.78
C ILE A 101 13.27 6.20 -2.33
N LYS A 102 13.75 7.34 -1.86
CA LYS A 102 13.21 8.67 -2.19
C LYS A 102 13.72 9.27 -3.51
N ASP A 103 14.60 8.57 -4.20
CA ASP A 103 15.26 9.04 -5.42
C ASP A 103 14.84 8.21 -6.65
#